data_AF-A0A6C7Q6A9-F1
#
_entry.id   AF-A0A6C7Q6A9-F1
#
_cell.length_a   1.000
_cell.length_b   1.000
_cell.length_c   1.000
_cell.angle_alpha   90.00
_cell.angle_beta   90.00
_cell.angle_gamma   90.00
#
_symmetry.space_group_name_H-M   'P 1'
#
loop_
_entity.id
_entity.type
_entity.pdbx_description
1 polymer ?
#
loop_
_entity_poly.entity_id
_entity_poly.type
_entity_poly.pdbx_seq_one_letter_code
_entity_poly.pdbx_strand_id
1 'polypeptide(L)' 'MKEINIIDFGLMGKQISALFYLLGYEIGVYNKSKLNIYEFEKQIKLLQRKIDFSNFNAGKINIYQH' A
#
# COMPACT_ATOMS: atom_id res chain seq x y z
N MET A 1 -0.75 8.68 14.45
CA MET A 1 -0.77 7.87 13.20
C MET A 1 0.53 7.10 13.11
N LYS A 2 0.50 5.85 12.68
CA LYS A 2 1.70 5.04 12.49
C LYS A 2 2.03 5.02 10.99
N GLU A 3 3.24 5.41 10.64
CA GLU A 3 3.76 5.41 9.27
C GLU A 3 4.62 4.16 9.05
N ILE A 4 4.54 3.56 7.86
CA ILE A 4 5.38 2.44 7.43
C ILE A 4 6.09 2.83 6.14
N ASN A 5 7.41 2.66 6.14
CA ASN A 5 8.24 2.92 4.97
C ASN A 5 8.55 1.62 4.24
N ILE A 6 8.36 1.65 2.93
CA ILE A 6 8.58 0.53 2.02
C ILE A 6 9.68 0.92 1.04
N ILE A 7 10.75 0.13 1.03
CA ILE A 7 11.88 0.27 0.11
C ILE A 7 11.62 -0.66 -1.06
N ASP A 8 11.57 -0.09 -2.27
CA ASP A 8 11.20 -0.79 -3.51
C ASP A 8 9.72 -1.22 -3.54
N PHE A 9 9.11 -1.19 -4.73
CA PHE A 9 7.68 -1.46 -4.94
C PHE A 9 7.44 -2.58 -5.94
N GLY A 10 8.18 -3.68 -5.78
CA GLY A 10 7.93 -4.96 -6.42
C GLY A 10 6.61 -5.61 -5.97
N LEU A 11 6.40 -6.89 -6.30
CA LEU A 11 5.19 -7.63 -5.91
C LEU A 11 4.95 -7.63 -4.40
N MET A 12 6.00 -7.96 -3.62
CA MET A 12 5.92 -8.00 -2.16
C MET A 12 5.63 -6.62 -1.57
N GLY A 13 6.35 -5.58 -2.04
CA GLY A 13 6.14 -4.20 -1.59
C GLY A 13 4.69 -3.75 -1.78
N LYS A 14 4.08 -4.06 -2.94
CA LYS A 14 2.66 -3.77 -3.22
C LYS A 14 1.71 -4.50 -2.27
N GLN A 15 1.94 -5.79 -2.02
CA GLN A 15 1.08 -6.60 -1.16
C GLN A 15 1.13 -6.14 0.31
N ILE A 16 2.33 -5.91 0.83
CA ILE A 16 2.55 -5.39 2.18
C ILE A 16 1.91 -4.00 2.31
N SER A 17 2.16 -3.12 1.34
CA SER A 17 1.57 -1.78 1.32
C SER A 17 0.05 -1.82 1.28
N ALA A 18 -0.55 -2.69 0.47
CA ALA A 18 -2.00 -2.78 0.33
C ALA A 18 -2.66 -3.22 1.63
N LEU A 19 -2.06 -4.16 2.36
CA LEU A 19 -2.55 -4.59 3.66
C LEU A 19 -2.49 -3.46 4.69
N PHE A 20 -1.33 -2.82 4.86
CA PHE A 20 -1.17 -1.76 5.85
C PHE A 20 -1.97 -0.49 5.50
N TYR A 21 -2.09 -0.18 4.21
CA TYR A 21 -3.00 0.86 3.74
C TYR A 21 -4.44 0.59 4.16
N LEU A 22 -4.93 -0.64 3.99
CA LEU A 22 -6.29 -1.04 4.40
C LEU A 22 -6.46 -1.07 5.93
N LEU A 23 -5.39 -1.27 6.68
CA LEU A 23 -5.38 -1.17 8.14
C LEU A 23 -5.26 0.27 8.66
N GLY A 24 -5.24 1.28 7.78
CA GLY A 24 -5.21 2.70 8.14
C GLY A 24 -3.85 3.30 8.42
N TYR A 25 -2.77 2.64 7.98
CA TYR A 25 -1.42 3.18 8.09
C TYR A 25 -1.10 4.13 6.94
N GLU A 26 -0.28 5.15 7.22
CA GLU A 26 0.37 5.90 6.15
C GLU A 26 1.55 5.09 5.61
N ILE A 27 1.64 4.99 4.28
CA ILE A 27 2.66 4.23 3.58
C ILE A 27 3.57 5.21 2.82
N GLY A 28 4.85 5.24 3.16
CA GLY A 28 5.89 5.92 2.40
C GLY A 28 6.61 4.94 1.48
N VAL A 29 6.45 5.07 0.16
CA VAL A 29 7.11 4.19 -0.82
C VAL A 29 8.29 4.89 -1.46
N TYR A 30 9.49 4.35 -1.26
CA TYR A 30 10.72 4.84 -1.87
C TYR A 30 11.09 3.92 -3.03
N ASN A 31 10.99 4.43 -4.25
CA ASN A 31 11.28 3.64 -5.45
C ASN A 31 12.09 4.44 -6.47
N LYS A 32 13.08 3.79 -7.09
CA LYS A 32 13.95 4.42 -8.09
C LYS A 32 13.20 4.79 -9.36
N SER A 33 12.29 3.92 -9.79
CA SER A 33 11.55 4.08 -11.03
C SER A 33 10.15 4.61 -10.77
N LYS A 34 9.54 5.21 -11.81
CA LYS A 34 8.13 5.58 -11.76
C LYS A 34 7.27 4.35 -11.47
N LEU A 35 6.34 4.49 -10.52
CA LEU A 35 5.47 3.40 -10.10
C LEU A 35 4.24 3.28 -10.98
N ASN A 36 3.85 2.03 -11.25
CA ASN A 36 2.53 1.70 -11.73
C ASN A 36 1.64 1.30 -10.55
N ILE A 37 0.67 2.15 -10.23
CA ILE A 37 -0.26 1.99 -9.10
C ILE A 37 -1.38 0.98 -9.42
N TYR A 38 -1.62 0.65 -10.69
CA TYR A 38 -2.67 -0.29 -11.10
C TYR A 38 -2.57 -1.65 -10.39
N GLU A 39 -1.37 -2.22 -10.33
CA GLU A 39 -1.14 -3.51 -9.67
C GLU A 39 -1.36 -3.41 -8.14
N PHE A 40 -1.09 -2.25 -7.54
CA PHE A 40 -1.38 -2.01 -6.13
C PHE A 40 -2.88 -1.95 -5.85
N GLU A 41 -3.65 -1.22 -6.66
CA GLU A 41 -5.12 -1.19 -6.56
C GLU A 41 -5.75 -2.58 -6.72
N LYS A 42 -5.16 -3.41 -7.59
CA LYS A 42 -5.56 -4.81 -7.74
C LYS A 42 -5.33 -5.61 -6.46
N GLN A 43 -4.20 -5.44 -5.77
CA GLN A 43 -3.97 -6.06 -4.47
C GLN A 43 -4.97 -5.60 -3.42
N ILE A 44 -5.31 -4.31 -3.38
CA ILE A 44 -6.34 -3.76 -2.48
C ILE A 44 -7.69 -4.47 -2.70
N LYS A 45 -8.16 -4.53 -3.95
CA LYS A 45 -9.44 -5.17 -4.28
C LYS A 45 -9.45 -6.66 -3.93
N LEU A 46 -8.33 -7.36 -4.13
CA LEU A 46 -8.19 -8.77 -3.77
C LEU A 46 -8.27 -8.98 -2.25
N LEU A 47 -7.63 -8.12 -1.46
CA LEU A 47 -7.66 -8.18 0.00
C LEU A 47 -9.06 -7.88 0.55
N GLN A 48 -9.72 -6.83 0.07
CA GLN A 48 -11.08 -6.46 0.49
C GLN A 48 -12.13 -7.54 0.21
N ARG A 49 -11.89 -8.43 -0.78
CA ARG A 49 -12.76 -9.59 -1.03
C ARG A 49 -12.56 -10.73 -0.04
N LYS A 50 -11.42 -10.79 0.65
CA LYS A 50 -11.02 -11.91 1.52
C LYS A 50 -11.12 -11.59 3.01
N ILE A 51 -10.98 -10.32 3.37
CA ILE A 51 -10.88 -9.86 4.75
C ILE A 51 -11.79 -8.65 4.89
N ASP A 52 -12.54 -8.58 6.00
CA ASP A 52 -13.36 -7.42 6.33
C ASP A 52 -12.48 -6.30 6.92
N PHE A 53 -12.50 -5.15 6.27
CA PHE A 53 -11.80 -3.92 6.70
C PHE A 53 -12.78 -2.82 7.11
N SER A 54 -14.07 -3.12 7.30
CA SER A 54 -15.12 -2.13 7.63
C SER A 54 -14.83 -1.26 8.86
N ASN A 55 -14.09 -1.80 9.83
CA ASN A 55 -13.67 -1.10 11.05
C ASN A 55 -12.42 -0.21 10.87
N PHE A 56 -11.81 -0.22 9.69
CA PHE A 56 -10.61 0.56 9.39
C PHE A 56 -10.91 1.63 8.35
N ASN A 57 -10.39 2.83 8.60
CA ASN A 57 -10.31 3.85 7.57
C ASN A 57 -9.01 3.65 6.81
N ALA A 58 -9.09 3.56 5.48
CA ALA A 58 -7.90 3.43 4.64
C ALA A 58 -6.93 4.60 4.88
N GLY A 59 -5.64 4.28 4.90
CA GLY A 59 -4.58 5.24 5.14
C GLY A 59 -4.25 6.08 3.91
N LYS A 60 -3.01 6.58 3.84
CA LYS A 60 -2.50 7.33 2.70
C LYS A 60 -1.26 6.65 2.13
N ILE A 61 -1.00 6.88 0.85
CA ILE A 61 0.23 6.43 0.20
C ILE A 61 0.96 7.63 -0.39
N ASN A 62 2.21 7.80 0.02
CA ASN A 62 3.13 8.82 -0.47
C ASN A 62 4.23 8.12 -1.26
N ILE A 63 4.51 8.60 -2.47
CA ILE A 63 5.51 8.00 -3.36
C ILE A 63 6.67 8.97 -3.50
N TYR A 64 7.85 8.53 -3.10
CA TYR A 64 9.11 9.24 -3.21
C TYR A 64 9.95 8.61 -4.32
N GLN A 65 10.21 9.38 -5.37
CA GLN A 65 11.10 8.98 -6.47
C GLN A 65 12.48 9.56 -6.21
N HIS A 66 13.50 8.70 -6.21
CA HIS A 66 14.90 9.08 -5.99
C HIS A 66 15.84 8.39 -6.98
#